data_AF-A0AAQ4FA93-F1
#
_entry.id   AF-A0AAQ4FA93-F1
#
_cell.length_a   1.000
_cell.length_b   1.000
_cell.length_c   1.000
_cell.angle_alpha   90.00
_cell.angle_beta   90.00
_cell.angle_gamma   90.00
#
_symmetry.space_group_name_H-M   'P 1'
#
loop_
_entity.id
_entity.type
_entity.pdbx_description
1 polymer ?
#
loop_
_entity_poly.entity_id
_entity_poly.type
_entity_poly.pdbx_seq_one_letter_code
_entity_poly.pdbx_strand_id
1 'polypeptide(L)' 'MQHGKVHPRNGSIYGGTPITTECNILGVPDQEPYSSIKILVGESICDVIQRSSKNVVCKTPQCEKKALVG' A
#
# COMPACT_ATOMS: atom_id res chain seq x y z
N MET A 1 -19.83 -1.01 3.76
CA MET A 1 -18.51 -0.37 3.63
C MET A 1 -17.48 -1.41 4.07
N GLN A 2 -16.58 -1.86 3.20
CA GLN A 2 -15.59 -2.88 3.59
C GLN A 2 -14.51 -2.21 4.46
N HIS A 3 -14.46 -2.57 5.75
CA HIS A 3 -13.42 -2.11 6.67
C HIS A 3 -12.11 -2.87 6.39
N GLY A 4 -11.28 -2.36 5.48
CA GLY A 4 -9.92 -2.86 5.30
C GLY A 4 -9.06 -2.51 6.52
N LYS A 5 -8.28 -3.46 7.04
CA LYS A 5 -7.31 -3.18 8.11
C LYS A 5 -5.97 -2.78 7.50
N VAL A 6 -5.34 -1.77 8.07
CA VAL A 6 -4.00 -1.31 7.68
C VAL A 6 -3.10 -1.27 8.93
N HIS A 7 -1.92 -1.89 8.82
CA HIS A 7 -0.93 -1.93 9.90
C HIS A 7 0.50 -1.86 9.35
N PRO A 8 1.43 -1.13 9.98
CA PRO A 8 1.18 -0.13 11.02
C PRO A 8 0.43 1.09 10.46
N ARG A 9 -0.22 1.86 11.34
CA ARG A 9 -0.91 3.11 10.95
C ARG A 9 -0.01 4.34 10.93
N ASN A 10 1.20 4.21 11.49
CA ASN A 10 2.20 5.26 11.55
C ASN A 10 3.53 4.71 11.04
N GLY A 11 4.34 5.56 10.42
CA GLY A 11 5.61 5.19 9.82
C GLY A 11 6.52 6.38 9.63
N SER A 12 7.69 6.14 9.06
CA SER A 12 8.67 7.18 8.78
C SER A 12 8.18 8.13 7.69
N ILE A 13 8.39 9.44 7.88
CA ILE A 13 8.15 10.46 6.84
C ILE A 13 9.05 10.27 5.62
N TYR A 14 10.18 9.57 5.79
CA TYR A 14 11.10 9.24 4.69
C TYR A 14 10.62 8.06 3.84
N GLY A 15 9.51 7.43 4.21
CA GLY A 15 9.00 6.25 3.53
C GLY A 15 9.72 4.97 3.95
N GLY A 16 9.62 3.94 3.11
CA GLY A 16 10.20 2.61 3.34
C GLY A 16 9.54 1.79 4.44
N THR A 17 8.46 2.29 5.05
CA THR A 17 7.75 1.57 6.11
C THR A 17 6.92 0.47 5.46
N PRO A 18 7.14 -0.82 5.80
CA PRO A 18 6.30 -1.90 5.30
C PRO A 18 4.92 -1.80 5.95
N ILE A 19 3.88 -1.66 5.13
CA ILE A 19 2.48 -1.67 5.55
C ILE A 19 1.78 -2.91 5.00
N THR A 20 0.90 -3.50 5.80
CA THR A 20 0.04 -4.62 5.45
C THR A 20 -1.39 -4.13 5.37
N THR A 21 -2.03 -4.39 4.24
CA THR A 21 -3.45 -4.11 4.00
C THR A 21 -4.22 -5.43 3.88
N GLU A 22 -5.25 -5.61 4.70
CA GLU A 22 -6.16 -6.76 4.62
C GLU A 22 -7.30 -6.45 3.65
N CYS A 23 -7.44 -7.25 2.60
CA CYS A 23 -8.52 -7.17 1.62
C CYS A 23 -8.88 -8.57 1.12
N ASN A 24 -10.15 -8.98 1.29
CA ASN A 24 -10.60 -10.35 1.01
C ASN A 24 -10.87 -10.63 -0.49
N ILE A 25 -10.58 -9.68 -1.38
CA ILE A 25 -10.90 -9.75 -2.82
C ILE A 25 -9.67 -9.60 -3.71
N LEU A 26 -8.48 -9.94 -3.21
CA LEU A 26 -7.20 -9.80 -3.94
C LEU A 26 -6.90 -10.95 -4.89
N GLY A 27 -7.90 -11.70 -5.36
CA GLY A 27 -7.73 -12.78 -6.33
C GLY A 27 -6.76 -13.88 -5.90
N VAL A 28 -6.35 -14.72 -6.87
CA VAL A 28 -5.35 -15.77 -6.66
C VAL A 28 -3.97 -15.23 -7.10
N PRO A 29 -2.95 -15.19 -6.21
CA PRO A 29 -1.66 -14.56 -6.51
C PRO A 29 -0.95 -15.09 -7.76
N ASP A 30 -1.15 -16.36 -8.09
CA ASP A 30 -0.49 -17.02 -9.22
C ASP A 30 -1.18 -16.78 -10.57
N GLN A 31 -2.38 -16.18 -10.57
CA GLN A 31 -3.17 -15.94 -11.78
C GLN A 31 -3.16 -14.47 -12.23
N GLU A 32 -2.77 -13.54 -11.35
CA GLU A 32 -2.71 -12.11 -11.67
C GLU A 32 -1.35 -11.51 -11.32
N PRO A 33 -0.68 -10.81 -12.26
CA PRO A 33 0.62 -10.19 -11.99
C PRO A 33 0.48 -9.09 -10.93
N TYR A 34 1.56 -8.84 -10.17
CA TYR A 34 1.62 -7.78 -9.17
C TYR A 34 1.23 -6.38 -9.70
N SER A 35 1.47 -6.12 -10.99
CA SER A 35 1.11 -4.87 -11.68
C SER A 35 -0.40 -4.60 -11.76
N SER A 36 -1.26 -5.60 -11.48
CA SER A 36 -2.71 -5.45 -11.39
C SER A 36 -3.17 -4.74 -10.10
N ILE A 37 -2.33 -4.72 -9.06
CA ILE A 37 -2.63 -4.02 -7.80
C ILE A 37 -1.88 -2.70 -7.74
N LYS A 38 -2.62 -1.64 -7.44
CA LYS A 38 -2.06 -0.34 -7.07
C LYS A 38 -2.55 0.04 -5.69
N ILE A 39 -1.60 0.25 -4.77
CA ILE A 39 -1.88 0.81 -3.44
C ILE A 39 -1.39 2.25 -3.45
N LEU A 40 -2.26 3.17 -3.02
CA LEU A 40 -1.93 4.58 -2.87
C LEU A 40 -1.81 4.92 -1.38
N VAL A 41 -0.73 5.59 -1.02
CA VAL A 41 -0.53 6.18 0.31
C VAL A 41 -0.51 7.69 0.11
N GLY A 42 -1.63 8.34 0.42
CA GLY A 42 -1.89 9.70 -0.07
C GLY A 42 -2.11 9.69 -1.58
N GLU A 43 -1.32 10.47 -2.33
CA GLU A 43 -1.36 10.53 -3.79
C GLU A 43 -0.23 9.70 -4.45
N SER A 44 0.66 9.10 -3.67
CA SER A 44 1.87 8.44 -4.16
C SER A 44 1.70 6.91 -4.15
N ILE A 45 2.32 6.23 -5.11
CA ILE A 45 2.24 4.77 -5.27
C ILE A 45 3.11 4.08 -4.21
N CYS A 46 2.56 3.04 -3.57
CA CYS A 46 3.26 2.16 -2.64
C CYS A 46 3.91 0.99 -3.38
N ASP A 47 5.16 0.67 -3.06
CA ASP A 47 5.89 -0.41 -3.72
C ASP A 47 5.45 -1.78 -3.18
N VAL A 48 4.62 -2.50 -3.94
CA VAL A 48 4.14 -3.82 -3.55
C VAL A 48 5.30 -4.82 -3.54
N ILE A 49 5.56 -5.42 -2.38
CA ILE A 49 6.63 -6.41 -2.19
C ILE A 49 6.10 -7.82 -1.93
N GLN A 50 4.85 -7.96 -1.47
CA GLN A 50 4.22 -9.26 -1.25
C GLN A 50 2.71 -9.18 -1.45
N ARG A 51 2.11 -10.22 -2.04
CA ARG A 51 0.66 -10.37 -2.21
C ARG A 51 0.24 -11.76 -1.75
N SER A 52 -0.93 -11.83 -1.15
CA SER A 52 -1.66 -13.05 -0.85
C SER A 52 -3.13 -12.85 -1.21
N SER A 53 -3.94 -13.90 -1.17
CA SER A 53 -5.38 -13.80 -1.45
C SER A 53 -6.15 -12.89 -0.49
N LYS A 54 -5.57 -12.60 0.68
CA LYS A 54 -6.19 -11.79 1.75
C LYS A 54 -5.42 -10.53 2.13
N ASN A 55 -4.13 -10.44 1.77
CA ASN A 55 -3.25 -9.38 2.25
C ASN A 55 -2.34 -8.87 1.14
N VAL A 56 -1.99 -7.59 1.19
CA VAL A 56 -0.86 -7.03 0.42
C VAL A 56 0.10 -6.37 1.39
N VAL A 57 1.40 -6.61 1.19
CA VAL A 57 2.46 -5.87 1.86
C VAL A 57 3.13 -4.96 0.84
N CYS A 58 3.23 -3.67 1.16
CA CYS A 58 3.92 -2.69 0.33
C CYS A 58 4.79 -1.75 1.18
N LYS A 59 5.83 -1.17 0.57
CA LYS A 59 6.68 -0.17 1.21
C LYS A 59 6.18 1.23 0.87
N THR A 60 5.92 2.02 1.90
CA THR A 60 5.40 3.38 1.74
C THR A 60 6.38 4.27 0.97
N PRO A 61 5.90 5.16 0.08
CA PRO A 61 6.74 6.18 -0.53
C PRO A 61 7.20 7.21 0.51
N GLN A 62 8.17 8.05 0.15
CA GLN A 62 8.50 9.23 0.94
C GLN A 62 7.29 10.16 0.97
N CYS A 63 7.01 10.78 2.12
CA CYS A 63 5.92 11.74 2.22
C CYS A 63 6.28 12.99 1.40
N GLU A 64 5.64 13.15 0.25
CA GLU A 64 5.75 14.34 -0.57
C GLU A 64 5.01 15.47 0.13
N LYS A 65 5.74 16.35 0.81
CA LYS A 65 5.18 17.65 1.16
C LYS A 65 4.92 18.36 -0.16
N LYS A 66 3.67 18.40 -0.64
CA LYS A 66 3.27 19.44 -1.59
C LYS A 66 3.68 20.74 -0.94
N ALA A 67 4.68 21.42 -1.51
CA ALA A 67 4.94 22.80 -1.15
C ALA A 67 3.61 23.50 -1.40
N LEU A 68 2.93 23.92 -0.32
CA LEU A 68 1.91 24.94 -0.41
C LEU A 68 2.66 26.14 -1.00
N VAL A 69 2.54 26.32 -2.32
CA VAL A 69 2.92 27.58 -2.95
C VAL A 69 2.11 28.63 -2.20
N GLY A 70 2.84 29.50 -1.51
CA GLY A 70 2.30 30.49 -0.58
C GLY A 70 1.32 31.47 -1.23
#